data_AF-A0A830B496-F1
#
_entry.id   AF-A0A830B496-F1
#
_cell.length_a   1.000
_cell.length_b   1.000
_cell.length_c   1.000
_cell.angle_alpha   90.00
_cell.angle_beta   90.00
_cell.angle_gamma   90.00
#
_symmetry.space_group_name_H-M   'P 1'
#
loop_
_entity.id
_entity.type
_entity.pdbx_description
1 polymer ?
#
loop_
_entity_poly.entity_id
_entity_poly.type
_entity_poly.pdbx_seq_one_letter_code
_entity_poly.pdbx_strand_id
1 'polypeptide(L)'
;MALVPLNKIISGQPIDEWFPVQLENHDASIRLQITFKPCLSNPILLKGISDNYETRGSYFPLRRGGDVTLYQDAHVGKEGTLPVVQLDGGRMFQNEQCWQDMCSAILGAKRLIYVTGWSVYDKTKLVREPTTRPVPVSSELTLGELLKRKASEGVKVVLLVWDDPTSMKKKLYKLKVCIILFAFLINTIKVHVNRMIL
;
A
#
# COMPACT_ATOMS: atom_id res chain seq x y z
N MET A 1 26.73 -1.50 -26.34
CA MET A 1 26.55 -0.77 -25.06
C MET A 1 27.22 0.60 -25.16
N ALA A 2 26.61 1.66 -24.65
CA ALA A 2 27.26 2.98 -24.54
C ALA A 2 27.78 3.18 -23.10
N LEU A 3 28.97 3.77 -22.96
CA LEU A 3 29.64 3.97 -21.67
C LEU A 3 29.83 5.46 -21.39
N VAL A 4 29.40 5.91 -20.21
CA VAL A 4 29.64 7.27 -19.72
C VAL A 4 30.65 7.22 -18.57
N PRO A 5 31.79 7.91 -18.66
CA PRO A 5 32.79 7.92 -17.59
C PRO A 5 32.25 8.43 -16.25
N LEU A 6 32.53 7.71 -15.17
CA LEU A 6 32.03 8.05 -13.83
C LEU A 6 32.50 9.43 -13.34
N ASN A 7 33.73 9.84 -13.68
CA ASN A 7 34.26 11.16 -13.34
C ASN A 7 33.42 12.30 -13.96
N LYS A 8 32.86 12.12 -15.17
CA LYS A 8 31.92 13.09 -15.76
C LYS A 8 30.63 13.17 -14.94
N ILE A 9 30.10 12.02 -14.50
CA ILE A 9 28.87 11.96 -13.70
C ILE A 9 29.07 12.62 -12.33
N ILE A 10 30.12 12.26 -11.59
CA ILE A 10 30.35 12.74 -10.21
C ILE A 10 30.63 14.25 -10.18
N SER A 11 31.12 14.84 -11.27
CA SER A 11 31.34 16.29 -11.36
C SER A 11 30.08 17.13 -11.10
N GLY A 12 28.89 16.54 -11.27
CA GLY A 12 27.60 17.22 -11.13
C GLY A 12 27.26 18.20 -12.26
N GLN A 13 28.18 18.39 -13.22
CA GLN A 13 27.94 19.25 -14.38
C GLN A 13 26.94 18.59 -15.34
N PRO A 14 26.10 19.37 -16.03
CA PRO A 14 25.25 18.85 -17.10
C PRO A 14 26.09 18.21 -18.21
N ILE A 15 25.77 16.98 -18.57
CA ILE A 15 26.32 16.26 -19.73
C ILE A 15 25.25 16.31 -20.81
N ASP A 16 25.61 16.75 -22.01
CA ASP A 16 24.78 16.68 -23.22
C ASP A 16 25.70 16.36 -24.41
N GLU A 17 25.96 15.07 -24.62
CA GLU A 17 26.98 14.58 -25.56
C GLU A 17 26.50 13.33 -26.31
N TRP A 18 27.13 13.06 -27.46
CA TRP A 18 26.98 11.81 -28.20
C TRP A 18 27.97 10.76 -27.68
N PHE A 19 27.47 9.57 -27.36
CA PHE A 19 28.26 8.43 -26.91
C PHE A 19 28.19 7.30 -27.95
N PRO A 20 29.33 6.74 -28.38
CA PRO A 20 29.33 5.62 -29.30
C PRO A 20 28.73 4.38 -28.63
N VAL A 21 27.90 3.66 -29.37
CA VAL A 21 27.32 2.39 -28.94
C VAL A 21 28.21 1.27 -29.47
N GLN A 22 28.81 0.49 -28.57
CA GLN A 22 29.52 -0.73 -28.96
C GLN A 22 28.53 -1.73 -29.57
N LEU A 23 28.55 -1.85 -30.89
CA LEU A 23 27.81 -2.81 -31.70
C LEU A 23 28.82 -3.54 -32.57
N GLU A 24 28.64 -4.85 -32.77
CA GLU A 24 29.66 -5.68 -33.42
C GLU A 24 29.93 -5.30 -34.88
N ASN A 25 29.01 -4.62 -35.57
CA ASN A 25 29.15 -4.31 -37.01
C ASN A 25 28.49 -2.99 -37.48
N HIS A 26 28.16 -2.06 -36.57
CA HIS A 26 27.50 -0.81 -36.93
C HIS A 26 28.07 0.37 -36.15
N ASP A 27 28.36 1.47 -36.85
CA ASP A 27 28.65 2.75 -36.21
C ASP A 27 27.32 3.42 -35.83
N ALA A 28 27.03 3.42 -34.53
CA ALA A 28 25.85 4.08 -33.98
C ALA A 28 26.25 4.86 -32.73
N SER A 29 25.61 6.00 -32.53
CA SER A 29 25.80 6.83 -31.35
C SER A 29 24.45 7.17 -30.71
N ILE A 30 24.45 7.35 -29.39
CA ILE A 30 23.30 7.81 -28.62
C ILE A 30 23.61 9.15 -27.97
N ARG A 31 22.72 10.12 -28.08
CA ARG A 31 22.82 11.39 -27.37
C ARG A 31 22.18 11.25 -26.00
N LEU A 32 22.94 11.57 -24.95
CA LEU A 32 22.47 11.48 -23.57
C LEU A 32 22.56 12.85 -22.91
N GLN A 33 21.45 13.28 -22.31
CA GLN A 33 21.41 14.45 -21.44
C GLN A 33 21.28 13.98 -19.99
N ILE A 34 22.35 14.15 -19.19
CA ILE A 34 22.45 13.61 -17.84
C ILE A 34 22.88 14.72 -16.88
N THR A 35 22.30 14.77 -15.69
CA THR A 35 22.76 15.63 -14.60
C THR A 35 22.66 14.85 -13.30
N PHE A 36 23.80 14.62 -12.66
CA PHE A 36 23.84 14.01 -11.34
C PHE A 36 23.67 15.10 -10.27
N LYS A 37 22.77 14.87 -9.32
CA LYS A 37 22.56 15.76 -8.17
C LYS A 37 22.89 14.96 -6.91
N PRO A 38 24.02 15.23 -6.22
CA PRO A 38 24.37 14.55 -4.99
C PRO A 38 23.27 14.69 -3.93
N CYS A 39 22.95 13.63 -3.18
CA CYS A 39 21.91 13.72 -2.15
C CYS A 39 22.20 14.81 -1.11
N LEU A 40 23.47 14.95 -0.72
CA LEU A 40 23.93 15.95 0.27
C LEU A 40 23.83 17.39 -0.24
N SER A 41 23.70 17.62 -1.55
CA SER A 41 23.49 18.97 -2.09
C SER A 41 22.03 19.42 -2.02
N ASN A 42 21.11 18.53 -1.62
CA ASN A 42 19.71 18.88 -1.42
C ASN A 42 19.46 19.31 0.04
N PRO A 43 19.30 20.62 0.32
CA PRO A 43 19.12 21.13 1.68
C PRO A 43 17.84 20.63 2.36
N ILE A 44 16.87 20.12 1.59
CA ILE A 44 15.65 19.50 2.13
C ILE A 44 15.98 18.17 2.81
N LEU A 45 16.87 17.36 2.22
CA LEU A 45 17.21 16.03 2.74
C LEU A 45 18.02 16.09 4.05
N LEU A 46 18.71 17.21 4.30
CA LEU A 46 19.53 17.41 5.50
C LEU A 46 18.75 17.93 6.71
N LYS A 47 17.57 18.53 6.50
CA LYS A 47 16.78 19.19 7.54
C LYS A 47 15.65 18.33 8.12
N GLY A 48 15.59 17.06 7.74
CA GLY A 48 14.49 16.17 8.12
C GLY A 48 13.20 16.57 7.40
N ILE A 49 12.07 16.50 8.10
CA ILE A 49 10.77 16.75 7.48
C ILE A 49 10.52 18.26 7.41
N SER A 50 10.44 18.80 6.19
CA SER A 50 10.07 20.22 5.97
C SER A 50 8.55 20.43 6.07
N ASP A 51 8.11 21.68 6.27
CA ASP A 51 6.68 22.06 6.28
C ASP A 51 5.93 21.69 4.98
N ASN A 52 6.68 21.43 3.92
CA ASN A 52 6.22 20.79 2.71
C ASN A 52 6.50 19.28 2.73
N TYR A 53 5.47 18.50 3.03
CA TYR A 53 5.51 17.02 3.10
C TYR A 53 5.31 16.34 1.73
N GLU A 54 5.31 17.11 0.64
CA GLU A 54 5.01 16.58 -0.70
C GLU A 54 6.21 15.85 -1.32
N THR A 55 5.95 14.63 -1.80
CA THR A 55 6.92 13.86 -2.59
C THR A 55 6.90 14.34 -4.03
N ARG A 56 8.03 14.86 -4.54
CA ARG A 56 8.14 15.29 -5.93
C ARG A 56 7.93 14.12 -6.89
N GLY A 57 7.15 14.36 -7.96
CA GLY A 57 6.91 13.36 -9.01
C GLY A 57 5.94 12.25 -8.60
N SER A 58 5.24 12.37 -7.47
CA SER A 58 4.15 11.45 -7.15
C SER A 58 2.91 11.75 -8.00
N TYR A 59 2.21 10.70 -8.44
CA TYR A 59 0.95 10.85 -9.16
C TYR A 59 -0.15 11.48 -8.30
N PHE A 60 -0.15 11.18 -6.98
CA PHE A 60 -1.07 11.78 -6.03
C PHE A 60 -0.40 12.92 -5.27
N PRO A 61 -1.01 14.11 -5.21
CA PRO A 61 -0.50 15.23 -4.43
C PRO A 61 -0.76 15.00 -2.93
N LEU A 62 -0.04 15.77 -2.10
CA LEU A 62 -0.29 15.82 -0.66
C LEU A 62 -1.72 16.25 -0.36
N ARG A 63 -2.42 15.51 0.52
CA ARG A 63 -3.76 15.87 1.01
C ARG A 63 -3.68 16.21 2.49
N ARG A 64 -4.28 17.35 2.87
CA ARG A 64 -4.37 17.81 4.27
C ARG A 64 -5.75 17.49 4.84
N GLY A 65 -5.84 17.38 6.17
CA GLY A 65 -7.09 17.09 6.88
C GLY A 65 -7.54 15.63 6.80
N GLY A 66 -6.65 14.71 6.40
CA GLY A 66 -6.91 13.28 6.51
C GLY A 66 -6.72 12.80 7.95
N ASP A 67 -7.53 11.82 8.34
CA ASP A 67 -7.32 11.06 9.57
C ASP A 67 -6.70 9.72 9.22
N VAL A 68 -5.69 9.31 9.98
CA VAL A 68 -4.90 8.11 9.72
C VAL A 68 -4.92 7.22 10.95
N THR A 69 -5.58 6.08 10.82
CA THR A 69 -5.54 5.01 11.81
C THR A 69 -4.36 4.09 11.53
N LEU A 70 -3.47 3.95 12.51
CA LEU A 70 -2.35 3.02 12.45
C LEU A 70 -2.77 1.67 13.03
N TYR A 71 -2.58 0.61 12.26
CA TYR A 71 -2.89 -0.74 12.69
C TYR A 71 -1.61 -1.53 12.96
N GLN A 72 -1.46 -2.01 14.19
CA GLN A 72 -0.50 -3.05 14.52
C GLN A 72 -1.19 -4.40 14.34
N ASP A 73 -0.70 -5.19 13.38
CA ASP A 73 -1.26 -6.50 13.01
C ASP A 73 -2.75 -6.46 12.61
N ALA A 74 -3.35 -7.65 12.45
CA ALA A 74 -4.77 -7.81 12.14
C ALA A 74 -5.67 -7.52 13.35
N HIS A 75 -5.17 -7.88 14.54
CA HIS A 75 -5.85 -7.79 15.81
C HIS A 75 -4.81 -7.60 16.91
N VAL A 76 -5.05 -6.67 17.83
CA VAL A 76 -4.25 -6.49 19.04
C VAL A 76 -4.95 -7.21 20.18
N GLY A 77 -4.20 -8.04 20.90
CA GLY A 77 -4.71 -8.85 22.01
C GLY A 77 -5.23 -8.02 23.19
N LYS A 78 -5.59 -8.71 24.29
CA LYS A 78 -6.23 -8.12 25.47
C LYS A 78 -5.53 -6.85 25.98
N GLU A 79 -6.34 -5.93 26.51
CA GLU A 79 -5.86 -4.70 27.15
C GLU A 79 -4.78 -5.01 28.20
N GLY A 80 -3.73 -4.18 28.24
CA GLY A 80 -2.61 -4.32 29.16
C GLY A 80 -1.46 -5.23 28.69
N THR A 81 -1.57 -5.83 27.50
CA THR A 81 -0.46 -6.62 26.91
C THR A 81 0.63 -5.77 26.27
N LEU A 82 0.28 -4.55 25.84
CA LEU A 82 1.21 -3.59 25.24
C LEU A 82 1.53 -2.45 26.22
N PRO A 83 2.73 -1.86 26.13
CA PRO A 83 3.11 -0.73 26.97
C PRO A 83 2.19 0.46 26.74
N VAL A 84 1.95 1.21 27.81
CA VAL A 84 1.23 2.49 27.73
C VAL A 84 2.17 3.53 27.14
N VAL A 85 1.75 4.14 26.04
CA VAL A 85 2.49 5.21 25.37
C VAL A 85 1.71 6.51 25.51
N GLN A 86 2.28 7.48 26.22
CA GLN A 86 1.71 8.81 26.34
C GLN A 86 2.11 9.66 25.13
N LEU A 87 1.13 10.33 24.54
CA LEU A 87 1.28 11.26 23.43
C LEU A 87 1.24 12.70 23.92
N ASP A 88 1.64 13.62 23.05
CA ASP A 88 1.50 15.06 23.28
C ASP A 88 0.06 15.44 23.66
N GLY A 89 -0.04 16.42 24.58
CA GLY A 89 -1.32 16.86 25.15
C GLY A 89 -1.90 15.88 26.17
N GLY A 90 -1.09 14.96 26.71
CA GLY A 90 -1.49 14.06 27.80
C GLY A 90 -2.42 12.91 27.39
N ARG A 91 -2.63 12.73 26.07
CA ARG A 91 -3.42 11.62 25.54
C ARG A 91 -2.65 10.31 25.65
N MET A 92 -3.36 9.20 25.75
CA MET A 92 -2.75 7.87 25.69
C MET A 92 -2.97 7.29 24.29
N PHE A 93 -1.92 6.69 23.72
CA PHE A 93 -2.02 5.97 22.46
C PHE A 93 -2.95 4.77 22.62
N GLN A 94 -3.88 4.63 21.68
CA GLN A 94 -4.83 3.52 21.64
C GLN A 94 -4.56 2.68 20.40
N ASN A 95 -4.46 1.38 20.60
CA ASN A 95 -4.30 0.43 19.51
C ASN A 95 -5.66 0.12 18.90
N GLU A 96 -5.80 0.33 17.60
CA GLU A 96 -7.02 0.02 16.86
C GLU A 96 -7.00 -1.40 16.28
N GLN A 97 -8.16 -1.86 15.83
CA GLN A 97 -8.42 -3.27 15.52
C GLN A 97 -8.71 -3.46 14.03
N CYS A 98 -7.65 -3.60 13.22
CA CYS A 98 -7.71 -3.62 11.75
C CYS A 98 -8.83 -4.47 11.16
N TRP A 99 -8.91 -5.76 11.53
CA TRP A 99 -9.92 -6.64 10.96
C TRP A 99 -11.33 -6.39 11.49
N GLN A 100 -11.47 -5.84 12.71
CA GLN A 100 -12.76 -5.44 13.25
C GLN A 100 -13.28 -4.18 12.55
N ASP A 101 -12.41 -3.20 12.33
CA ASP A 101 -12.76 -1.97 11.62
C ASP A 101 -13.07 -2.27 10.15
N MET A 102 -12.33 -3.17 9.52
CA MET A 102 -12.65 -3.69 8.18
C MET A 102 -14.01 -4.40 8.15
N CYS A 103 -14.33 -5.22 9.15
CA CYS A 103 -15.64 -5.88 9.23
C CYS A 103 -16.77 -4.85 9.37
N SER A 104 -16.62 -3.90 10.30
CA SER A 104 -17.57 -2.82 10.56
C SER A 104 -17.81 -1.97 9.32
N ALA A 105 -16.75 -1.67 8.58
CA ALA A 105 -16.80 -0.97 7.32
C ALA A 105 -17.57 -1.68 6.21
N ILE A 106 -17.30 -2.98 6.03
CA ILE A 106 -18.03 -3.80 5.04
C ILE A 106 -19.51 -3.84 5.40
N LEU A 107 -19.84 -4.04 6.67
CA LEU A 107 -21.22 -4.05 7.16
C LEU A 107 -21.92 -2.71 6.97
N GLY A 108 -21.22 -1.60 7.28
CA GLY A 108 -21.71 -0.23 7.16
C GLY A 108 -21.79 0.32 5.73
N ALA A 109 -21.17 -0.35 4.75
CA ALA A 109 -21.17 0.10 3.36
C ALA A 109 -22.59 0.09 2.77
N LYS A 110 -22.97 1.20 2.10
CA LYS A 110 -24.30 1.39 1.51
C LYS A 110 -24.33 1.40 -0.02
N ARG A 111 -23.18 1.61 -0.68
CA ARG A 111 -23.14 1.86 -2.13
C ARG A 111 -22.08 1.05 -2.86
N LEU A 112 -20.86 1.02 -2.34
CA LEU A 112 -19.71 0.43 -3.01
C LEU A 112 -18.78 -0.23 -1.99
N ILE A 113 -18.30 -1.42 -2.34
CA ILE A 113 -17.17 -2.09 -1.71
C ILE A 113 -16.19 -2.42 -2.84
N TYR A 114 -14.95 -1.95 -2.72
CA TYR A 114 -13.86 -2.24 -3.66
C TYR A 114 -12.77 -3.02 -2.93
N VAL A 115 -12.47 -4.23 -3.39
CA VAL A 115 -11.45 -5.10 -2.79
C VAL A 115 -10.39 -5.40 -3.82
N THR A 116 -9.14 -5.10 -3.48
CA THR A 116 -7.97 -5.48 -4.27
C THR A 116 -7.00 -6.26 -3.41
N GLY A 117 -6.44 -7.34 -3.92
CA GLY A 117 -5.48 -8.12 -3.17
C GLY A 117 -4.69 -9.07 -4.05
N TRP A 118 -3.46 -9.35 -3.61
CA TRP A 118 -2.65 -10.41 -4.19
C TRP A 118 -3.31 -11.79 -4.01
N SER A 119 -3.94 -12.01 -2.85
CA SER A 119 -4.75 -13.19 -2.56
C SER A 119 -5.90 -12.83 -1.63
N VAL A 120 -7.08 -13.38 -1.90
CA VAL A 120 -8.30 -13.22 -1.08
C VAL A 120 -8.85 -14.59 -0.76
N TYR A 121 -8.82 -14.97 0.52
CA TYR A 121 -9.41 -16.22 0.98
C TYR A 121 -10.80 -15.98 1.55
N ASP A 122 -11.82 -16.36 0.78
CA ASP A 122 -13.24 -16.15 1.07
C ASP A 122 -13.70 -16.72 2.41
N LYS A 123 -13.11 -17.82 2.87
CA LYS A 123 -13.47 -18.49 4.14
C LYS A 123 -12.86 -17.84 5.40
N THR A 124 -12.20 -16.70 5.26
CA THR A 124 -11.57 -16.00 6.39
C THR A 124 -12.63 -15.35 7.27
N LYS A 125 -12.59 -15.58 8.59
CA LYS A 125 -13.35 -14.80 9.57
C LYS A 125 -12.52 -13.62 10.05
N LEU A 126 -13.06 -12.41 9.90
CA LEU A 126 -12.41 -11.15 10.26
C LEU A 126 -12.40 -10.93 11.78
N VAL A 127 -13.49 -11.28 12.47
CA VAL A 127 -13.57 -11.22 13.93
C VAL A 127 -13.54 -12.63 14.48
N ARG A 128 -12.58 -12.91 15.37
CA ARG A 128 -12.32 -14.26 15.89
C ARG A 128 -12.39 -14.37 17.41
N GLU A 129 -12.04 -13.30 18.11
CA GLU A 129 -12.02 -13.24 19.56
C GLU A 129 -13.20 -12.42 20.09
N PRO A 130 -13.69 -12.69 21.31
CA PRO A 130 -14.65 -11.82 21.99
C PRO A 130 -14.00 -10.45 22.16
N THR A 131 -14.59 -9.44 21.54
CA THR A 131 -14.02 -8.09 21.50
C THR A 131 -14.57 -7.25 22.64
N THR A 132 -13.83 -6.24 23.06
CA THR A 132 -14.30 -5.24 24.04
C THR A 132 -15.41 -4.34 23.49
N ARG A 133 -15.49 -4.19 22.16
CA ARG A 133 -16.56 -3.45 21.46
C ARG A 133 -17.72 -4.40 21.08
N PRO A 134 -18.99 -3.95 21.11
CA PRO A 134 -20.11 -4.78 20.65
C PRO A 134 -19.97 -5.04 19.15
N VAL A 135 -19.90 -6.31 18.76
CA VAL A 135 -19.86 -6.68 17.33
C VAL A 135 -21.25 -7.13 16.88
N PRO A 136 -21.75 -6.64 15.74
CA PRO A 136 -23.01 -7.15 15.19
C PRO A 136 -22.95 -8.66 14.96
N VAL A 137 -24.06 -9.37 15.19
CA VAL A 137 -24.18 -10.85 15.01
C VAL A 137 -23.63 -11.35 13.67
N SER A 138 -23.62 -10.50 12.65
CA SER A 138 -23.01 -10.76 11.33
C SER A 138 -21.48 -10.91 11.33
N SER A 139 -20.77 -10.72 12.45
CA SER A 139 -19.31 -10.85 12.53
C SER A 139 -18.80 -12.28 12.54
N GLU A 140 -19.69 -13.25 12.75
CA GLU A 140 -19.34 -14.68 12.65
C GLU A 140 -19.21 -15.17 11.21
N LEU A 141 -19.68 -14.37 10.25
CA LEU A 141 -19.65 -14.67 8.83
C LEU A 141 -18.21 -14.64 8.30
N THR A 142 -17.95 -15.50 7.33
CA THR A 142 -16.72 -15.41 6.53
C THR A 142 -16.74 -14.18 5.62
N LEU A 143 -15.57 -13.73 5.18
CA LEU A 143 -15.43 -12.60 4.26
C LEU A 143 -16.28 -12.78 3.00
N GLY A 144 -16.29 -13.99 2.43
CA GLY A 144 -17.10 -14.30 1.25
C GLY A 144 -18.59 -14.19 1.51
N GLU A 145 -19.07 -14.66 2.66
CA GLU A 145 -20.48 -14.53 3.06
C GLU A 145 -20.87 -13.07 3.31
N LEU A 146 -20.00 -12.29 3.97
CA LEU A 146 -20.19 -10.87 4.18
C LEU A 146 -20.36 -10.12 2.86
N LEU A 147 -19.43 -10.32 1.91
CA LEU A 147 -19.47 -9.66 0.61
C LEU A 147 -20.70 -10.07 -0.20
N LYS A 148 -21.06 -11.36 -0.21
CA LYS A 148 -22.28 -11.85 -0.88
C LYS A 148 -23.54 -11.23 -0.29
N ARG A 149 -23.62 -11.15 1.04
CA ARG A 149 -24.74 -10.51 1.74
C ARG A 149 -24.86 -9.04 1.33
N LYS A 150 -23.78 -8.27 1.39
CA LYS A 150 -23.79 -6.86 0.98
C LYS A 150 -24.22 -6.69 -0.49
N ALA A 151 -23.77 -7.59 -1.38
CA ALA A 151 -24.23 -7.60 -2.77
C ALA A 151 -25.75 -7.85 -2.89
N SER A 152 -26.30 -8.79 -2.12
CA SER A 152 -27.75 -9.06 -2.08
C SER A 152 -28.57 -7.89 -1.51
N GLU A 153 -27.97 -7.07 -0.65
CA GLU A 153 -28.55 -5.82 -0.12
C GLU A 153 -28.47 -4.66 -1.15
N GLY A 154 -27.97 -4.89 -2.36
CA GLY A 154 -27.87 -3.88 -3.43
C GLY A 154 -26.58 -3.07 -3.42
N VAL A 155 -25.60 -3.39 -2.56
CA VAL A 155 -24.28 -2.74 -2.57
C VAL A 155 -23.46 -3.26 -3.73
N LYS A 156 -22.85 -2.37 -4.52
CA LYS A 156 -21.94 -2.79 -5.60
C LYS A 156 -20.65 -3.34 -4.99
N VAL A 157 -20.38 -4.63 -5.18
CA VAL A 157 -19.15 -5.28 -4.71
C VAL A 157 -18.26 -5.57 -5.93
N VAL A 158 -17.05 -5.00 -5.94
CA VAL A 158 -16.08 -5.15 -7.04
C VAL A 158 -14.78 -5.72 -6.47
N LEU A 159 -14.33 -6.84 -7.05
CA LEU A 159 -13.10 -7.52 -6.67
C LEU A 159 -12.11 -7.46 -7.83
N LEU A 160 -10.88 -7.01 -7.55
CA LEU A 160 -9.74 -7.11 -8.45
C LEU A 160 -8.64 -7.92 -7.73
N VAL A 161 -8.68 -9.24 -7.92
CA VAL A 161 -7.72 -10.17 -7.31
C VAL A 161 -6.70 -10.57 -8.36
N TRP A 162 -5.43 -10.67 -7.96
CA TRP A 162 -4.38 -11.14 -8.87
C TRP A 162 -4.66 -12.58 -9.31
N ASP A 163 -4.62 -12.80 -10.62
CA ASP A 163 -4.77 -14.13 -11.22
C ASP A 163 -3.39 -14.81 -11.24
N ASP A 164 -3.10 -15.58 -10.19
CA ASP A 164 -1.85 -16.34 -10.07
C ASP A 164 -1.92 -17.63 -10.92
N PRO A 165 -1.08 -17.77 -11.97
CA PRO A 165 -1.05 -18.96 -12.83
C PRO A 165 -0.77 -20.28 -12.09
N THR A 166 -0.19 -20.22 -10.89
CA THR A 166 0.09 -21.39 -10.05
C THR A 166 -1.13 -21.88 -9.27
N SER A 167 -2.17 -21.06 -9.13
CA SER A 167 -3.41 -21.42 -8.42
C SER A 167 -4.25 -22.48 -9.15
N MET A 168 -4.10 -22.59 -10.47
CA MET A 168 -4.85 -23.52 -11.33
C MET A 168 -4.19 -24.92 -11.42
N LYS A 169 -2.93 -25.06 -11.00
CA LYS A 169 -2.17 -26.31 -11.13
C LYS A 169 -1.55 -26.73 -9.80
N LYS A 170 -2.38 -27.24 -8.88
CA LYS A 170 -2.11 -28.41 -8.00
C LYS A 170 -3.08 -28.44 -6.80
N LYS A 171 -3.69 -29.60 -6.56
CA LYS A 171 -4.35 -29.97 -5.28
C LYS A 171 -3.36 -30.15 -4.12
N LEU A 172 -2.06 -29.92 -4.33
CA LEU A 172 -1.02 -30.06 -3.34
C LEU A 172 -0.36 -28.69 -3.12
N TYR A 173 -0.34 -28.28 -1.85
CA TYR A 173 0.16 -27.01 -1.34
C TYR A 173 -0.77 -25.81 -1.61
N LYS A 174 -1.84 -25.71 -0.82
CA LYS A 174 -2.38 -24.38 -0.46
C LYS A 174 -1.28 -23.65 0.30
N LEU A 175 -0.48 -22.86 -0.42
CA LEU A 175 0.30 -21.80 0.19
C LEU A 175 -0.70 -20.89 0.90
N LYS A 176 -0.81 -21.05 2.21
CA LYS A 176 -1.51 -20.13 3.10
C LYS A 176 -0.67 -18.87 3.18
N VAL A 177 -0.72 -18.04 2.14
CA VAL A 177 -0.13 -16.72 2.21
C VAL A 177 -1.10 -15.82 2.95
N CYS A 178 -0.57 -15.20 4.00
CA CYS A 178 -1.22 -14.19 4.82
C CYS A 178 -1.87 -13.12 3.94
N ILE A 179 -3.10 -12.79 4.33
CA ILE A 179 -3.88 -11.71 3.77
C ILE A 179 -3.15 -10.39 4.03
N ILE A 180 -2.53 -9.82 3.00
CA ILE A 180 -2.32 -8.37 2.93
C ILE A 180 -3.55 -7.81 2.21
N LEU A 181 -4.66 -7.70 2.93
CA LEU A 181 -5.79 -6.89 2.48
C LEU A 181 -5.37 -5.44 2.68
N PHE A 182 -5.03 -4.74 1.61
CA PHE A 182 -5.23 -3.30 1.57
C PHE A 182 -6.74 -3.06 1.49
N ALA A 183 -7.42 -3.10 2.64
CA ALA A 183 -8.79 -2.66 2.71
C ALA A 183 -8.81 -1.13 2.62
N PHE A 184 -9.04 -0.61 1.41
CA PHE A 184 -9.41 0.78 1.23
C PHE A 184 -10.83 0.98 1.71
N LEU A 185 -10.95 1.33 2.99
CA LEU A 185 -12.12 2.00 3.50
C LEU A 185 -12.19 3.38 2.85
N ILE A 186 -13.09 3.52 1.87
CA ILE A 186 -13.41 4.81 1.27
C ILE A 186 -14.18 5.62 2.31
N ASN A 187 -13.45 6.22 3.23
CA ASN A 187 -13.62 7.59 3.68
C ASN A 187 -12.21 8.18 3.84
N THR A 188 -11.77 8.84 2.77
CA THR A 188 -10.65 9.82 2.75
C THR A 188 -9.19 9.35 2.61
N ILE A 189 -8.89 8.13 2.14
CA ILE A 189 -7.51 7.81 1.70
C ILE A 189 -7.53 7.10 0.33
N LYS A 190 -7.10 7.81 -0.72
CA LYS A 190 -6.72 7.23 -2.01
C LYS A 190 -5.24 6.85 -1.92
N VAL A 191 -4.93 5.56 -1.82
CA VAL A 191 -3.62 5.05 -2.26
C VAL A 191 -3.89 4.12 -3.44
N HIS A 192 -3.31 4.44 -4.59
CA HIS A 192 -3.45 3.63 -5.80
C HIS A 192 -2.06 3.19 -6.21
N VAL A 193 -1.85 1.87 -6.22
CA VAL A 193 -0.65 1.23 -6.75
C VAL A 193 -0.87 1.08 -8.25
N ASN A 194 -0.07 1.76 -9.06
CA ASN A 194 -0.13 1.61 -10.51
C ASN A 194 0.85 0.54 -10.99
N ARG A 195 0.33 -0.28 -11.90
CA ARG A 195 1.02 -1.25 -12.76
C ARG A 195 2.34 -0.69 -13.29
N MET A 196 3.38 -1.52 -13.19
CA MET A 196 4.53 -1.50 -14.08
C MET A 196 4.04 -1.92 -15.47
N ILE A 197 4.08 -1.00 -16.43
CA ILE A 197 4.08 -1.32 -17.86
C ILE A 197 5.54 -1.19 -18.30
N LEU A 198 6.20 -2.35 -18.40
CA LEU A 198 7.04 -2.84 -19.49
C LEU A 198 7.66 -4.18 -19.03
#